data_AF-A0A7S1ED02-F1
#
_entry.id   AF-A0A7S1ED02-F1
#
_cell.length_a   1.000
_cell.length_b   1.000
_cell.length_c   1.000
_cell.angle_alpha   90.00
_cell.angle_beta   90.00
_cell.angle_gamma   90.00
#
_symmetry.space_group_name_H-M   'P 1'
#
loop_
_entity.id
_entity.type
_entity.pdbx_description
1 polymer ?
#
loop_
_entity_poly.entity_id
_entity_poly.type
_entity_poly.pdbx_seq_one_letter_code
_entity_poly.pdbx_strand_id
1 'polypeptide(L)'
;PAQKSWACLHSSTARPAGKPVHSRVINGSSTAPSETPMSKTPVRVAVTGAAGQIGYALLFRIASGEMLGKDQPVILQLLEIPDEKAQNALKGVIMELEDCAFPLLAGIEAHSDPLTAFKDTDYALLVGARPRGPGMERADLLAANAQIFTVQGKALNAVASRNVKVLVVGNPANTNAYIAMKSAPDLPAKNFTAMLRLDHNR
;
A
#
# COMPACT_ATOMS: atom_id res chain seq x y z
N PRO A 1 23.85 27.71 43.91
CA PRO A 1 22.41 28.04 43.79
C PRO A 1 21.52 26.82 44.10
N ALA A 2 21.28 26.64 45.41
CA ALA A 2 20.19 25.91 46.09
C ALA A 2 19.81 24.47 45.66
N GLN A 3 20.50 23.49 46.25
CA GLN A 3 19.86 22.29 46.81
C GLN A 3 18.94 22.70 47.97
N LYS A 4 17.74 22.11 48.08
CA LYS A 4 16.90 22.18 49.30
C LYS A 4 16.61 20.78 49.81
N SER A 5 17.37 20.42 50.84
CA SER A 5 17.02 19.47 51.91
C SER A 5 15.84 20.02 52.70
N TRP A 6 14.86 19.18 53.04
CA TRP A 6 14.07 19.33 54.27
C TRP A 6 13.81 17.93 54.85
N ALA A 7 14.34 17.71 56.05
CA ALA A 7 14.07 16.56 56.89
C ALA A 7 13.17 16.98 58.06
N CYS A 8 12.34 16.02 58.48
CA CYS A 8 11.80 15.79 59.82
C CYS A 8 10.68 16.71 60.36
N LEU A 9 9.59 16.07 60.77
CA LEU A 9 9.05 16.18 62.13
C LEU A 9 8.11 15.00 62.41
N HIS A 10 8.53 14.14 63.33
CA HIS A 10 7.69 13.14 63.98
C HIS A 10 6.75 13.84 64.97
N SER A 11 5.48 13.45 65.01
CA SER A 11 4.69 13.55 66.23
C SER A 11 3.89 12.27 66.44
N SER A 12 4.13 11.70 67.62
CA SER A 12 3.52 10.50 68.17
C SER A 12 2.14 10.86 68.73
N THR A 13 1.10 10.11 68.34
CA THR A 13 -0.09 9.93 69.18
C THR A 13 -0.60 8.49 69.07
N ALA A 14 -1.06 7.99 70.21
CA ALA A 14 -1.26 6.59 70.55
C ALA A 14 -2.44 5.91 69.83
N ARG A 15 -2.33 4.59 69.66
CA ARG A 15 -3.40 3.68 69.19
C ARG A 15 -4.46 3.47 70.27
N PRO A 16 -5.72 3.22 69.87
CA PRO A 16 -6.57 2.26 70.55
C PRO A 16 -6.64 0.94 69.75
N ALA A 17 -6.59 -0.17 70.48
CA ALA A 17 -6.78 -1.51 69.96
C ALA A 17 -8.26 -1.79 69.68
N GLY A 18 -8.55 -2.54 68.60
CA GLY A 18 -9.77 -3.33 68.53
C GLY A 18 -10.44 -3.47 67.17
N LYS A 19 -10.20 -4.62 66.53
CA LYS A 19 -11.16 -5.61 65.97
C LYS A 19 -10.68 -6.16 64.61
N PRO A 20 -10.75 -7.48 64.38
CA PRO A 20 -10.30 -8.09 63.14
C PRO A 20 -11.33 -7.82 62.05
N VAL A 21 -10.92 -7.17 60.96
CA VAL A 21 -11.75 -7.01 59.76
C VAL A 21 -11.17 -7.90 58.66
N HIS A 22 -12.03 -8.80 58.19
CA HIS A 22 -11.80 -9.81 57.17
C HIS A 22 -10.91 -9.35 56.01
N SER A 23 -9.96 -10.20 55.63
CA SER A 23 -9.21 -10.13 54.38
C SER A 23 -10.17 -10.14 53.20
N ARG A 24 -10.42 -8.96 52.63
CA ARG A 24 -11.10 -8.83 51.35
C ARG A 24 -10.06 -9.20 50.28
N VAL A 25 -10.21 -10.38 49.69
CA VAL A 25 -9.50 -10.76 48.46
C VAL A 25 -9.91 -9.73 47.41
N ILE A 26 -8.98 -8.85 47.05
CA ILE A 26 -9.14 -8.00 45.87
C ILE A 26 -8.96 -8.94 44.69
N ASN A 27 -10.06 -9.44 44.13
CA ASN A 27 -10.00 -10.12 42.84
C ASN A 27 -9.44 -9.10 41.85
N GLY A 28 -8.17 -9.28 41.48
CA GLY A 28 -7.57 -8.59 40.35
C GLY A 28 -8.45 -8.86 39.15
N SER A 29 -9.13 -7.82 38.66
CA SER A 29 -9.72 -7.85 37.34
C SER A 29 -8.57 -8.04 36.36
N SER A 30 -8.38 -9.27 35.93
CA SER A 30 -7.64 -9.58 34.71
C SER A 30 -8.33 -8.78 33.61
N THR A 31 -7.75 -7.64 33.26
CA THR A 31 -8.03 -6.99 31.99
C THR A 31 -7.60 -8.00 30.95
N ALA A 32 -8.57 -8.68 30.34
CA ALA A 32 -8.34 -9.44 29.13
C ALA A 32 -7.49 -8.59 28.17
N PRO A 33 -6.46 -9.16 27.52
CA PRO A 33 -5.76 -8.41 26.48
C PRO A 33 -6.82 -7.91 25.51
N SER A 34 -6.85 -6.59 25.29
CA SER A 34 -7.72 -5.99 24.29
C SER A 34 -7.55 -6.80 23.01
N GLU A 35 -8.63 -7.45 22.54
CA GLU A 35 -8.62 -8.14 21.26
C GLU A 35 -8.13 -7.14 20.21
N THR A 36 -6.90 -7.33 19.75
CA THR A 36 -6.46 -6.72 18.50
C THR A 36 -7.47 -7.21 17.46
N PRO A 37 -8.22 -6.30 16.81
CA PRO A 37 -9.21 -6.73 15.82
C PRO A 37 -8.50 -7.60 14.80
N MET A 38 -9.02 -8.82 14.56
CA MET A 38 -8.40 -9.76 13.63
C MET A 38 -8.17 -9.04 12.31
N SER A 39 -6.90 -8.80 11.97
CA SER A 39 -6.56 -8.09 10.74
C SER A 39 -7.01 -8.94 9.56
N LYS A 40 -7.69 -8.29 8.59
CA LYS A 40 -8.07 -8.95 7.34
C LYS A 40 -6.82 -9.55 6.68
N THR A 41 -6.99 -10.62 5.92
CA THR A 41 -5.90 -11.17 5.10
C THR A 41 -5.34 -10.07 4.20
N PRO A 42 -4.01 -9.87 4.16
CA PRO A 42 -3.42 -8.86 3.29
C PRO A 42 -3.77 -9.10 1.83
N VAL A 43 -4.09 -8.02 1.11
CA VAL A 43 -4.31 -8.07 -0.35
C VAL A 43 -3.08 -7.55 -1.09
N ARG A 44 -2.83 -8.07 -2.28
CA ARG A 44 -1.70 -7.69 -3.13
C ARG A 44 -2.08 -6.57 -4.08
N VAL A 45 -1.32 -5.48 -4.05
CA VAL A 45 -1.54 -4.29 -4.87
C VAL A 45 -0.31 -4.04 -5.73
N ALA A 46 -0.43 -4.30 -7.02
CA ALA A 46 0.63 -4.00 -7.98
C ALA A 46 0.51 -2.57 -8.53
N VAL A 47 1.62 -1.87 -8.61
CA VAL A 47 1.71 -0.51 -9.16
C VAL A 47 2.85 -0.44 -10.16
N THR A 48 2.57 -0.07 -11.42
CA THR A 48 3.59 0.10 -12.47
C THR A 48 4.07 1.54 -12.54
N GLY A 49 5.29 1.79 -13.00
CA GLY A 49 5.85 3.15 -12.98
C GLY A 49 5.96 3.69 -11.55
N ALA A 50 6.26 2.78 -10.61
CA ALA A 50 6.16 3.03 -9.18
C ALA A 50 7.12 4.12 -8.67
N ALA A 51 8.25 4.34 -9.36
CA ALA A 51 9.21 5.39 -9.03
C ALA A 51 8.87 6.74 -9.70
N GLY A 52 7.82 6.78 -10.53
CA GLY A 52 7.34 8.02 -11.16
C GLY A 52 6.59 8.92 -10.17
N GLN A 53 6.34 10.17 -10.58
CA GLN A 53 5.69 11.20 -9.74
C GLN A 53 4.30 10.78 -9.23
N ILE A 54 3.49 10.14 -10.08
CA ILE A 54 2.17 9.63 -9.66
C ILE A 54 2.33 8.46 -8.69
N GLY A 55 3.28 7.55 -8.95
CA GLY A 55 3.61 6.45 -8.03
C GLY A 55 3.99 6.97 -6.66
N TYR A 56 4.90 7.94 -6.61
CA TYR A 56 5.34 8.59 -5.38
C TYR A 56 4.17 9.19 -4.58
N ALA A 57 3.22 9.90 -5.20
CA ALA A 57 2.07 10.44 -4.46
C ALA A 57 1.03 9.37 -4.04
N LEU A 58 0.95 8.28 -4.79
CA LEU A 58 -0.08 7.24 -4.64
C LEU A 58 0.28 6.22 -3.56
N LEU A 59 1.53 5.74 -3.55
CA LEU A 59 1.94 4.58 -2.75
C LEU A 59 1.75 4.79 -1.24
N PHE A 60 2.13 5.96 -0.71
CA PHE A 60 1.97 6.28 0.71
C PHE A 60 0.50 6.33 1.14
N ARG A 61 -0.40 6.77 0.25
CA ARG A 61 -1.85 6.79 0.54
C ARG A 61 -2.46 5.40 0.49
N ILE A 62 -1.94 4.51 -0.36
CA ILE A 62 -2.32 3.10 -0.33
C ILE A 62 -1.85 2.48 0.99
N ALA A 63 -0.57 2.65 1.34
CA ALA A 63 0.02 2.09 2.55
C ALA A 63 -0.62 2.64 3.85
N SER A 64 -1.11 3.88 3.84
CA SER A 64 -1.86 4.47 4.96
C SER A 64 -3.30 3.95 5.10
N GLY A 65 -3.78 3.13 4.16
CA GLY A 65 -5.14 2.57 4.14
C GLY A 65 -6.21 3.49 3.55
N GLU A 66 -5.85 4.59 2.88
CA GLU A 66 -6.85 5.49 2.28
C GLU A 66 -7.52 4.91 1.03
N MET A 67 -6.91 3.93 0.37
CA MET A 67 -7.49 3.30 -0.82
C MET A 67 -8.48 2.18 -0.48
N LEU A 68 -8.14 1.32 0.48
CA LEU A 68 -8.87 0.07 0.75
C LEU A 68 -9.49 -0.03 2.16
N GLY A 69 -9.32 1.02 2.97
CA GLY A 69 -9.82 1.08 4.34
C GLY A 69 -8.73 0.93 5.39
N LYS A 70 -9.02 1.45 6.59
CA LYS A 70 -8.06 1.48 7.73
C LYS A 70 -7.90 0.14 8.45
N ASP A 71 -8.55 -0.91 7.96
CA ASP A 71 -8.56 -2.26 8.50
C ASP A 71 -8.08 -3.33 7.49
N GLN A 72 -7.60 -2.90 6.31
CA GLN A 72 -7.15 -3.79 5.23
C GLN A 72 -5.63 -3.70 5.06
N PRO A 73 -4.87 -4.70 5.52
CA PRO A 73 -3.44 -4.77 5.22
C PRO A 73 -3.18 -4.96 3.72
N VAL A 74 -2.04 -4.43 3.24
CA VAL A 74 -1.64 -4.47 1.83
C VAL A 74 -0.19 -4.95 1.68
N ILE A 75 0.06 -5.68 0.60
CA ILE A 75 1.41 -5.98 0.10
C ILE A 75 1.57 -5.20 -1.21
N LEU A 76 2.57 -4.32 -1.27
CA LEU A 76 2.86 -3.53 -2.47
C LEU A 76 3.81 -4.29 -3.40
N GLN A 77 3.40 -4.51 -4.65
CA GLN A 77 4.23 -5.12 -5.70
C GLN A 77 4.58 -4.04 -6.73
N LEU A 78 5.79 -3.50 -6.63
CA LEU A 78 6.19 -2.29 -7.32
C LEU A 78 6.97 -2.64 -8.59
N LEU A 79 6.43 -2.27 -9.75
CA LEU A 79 7.06 -2.51 -11.05
C LEU A 79 7.66 -1.21 -11.61
N GLU A 80 8.95 -1.28 -11.95
CA GLU A 80 9.62 -0.31 -12.81
C GLU A 80 10.27 -0.99 -14.01
N ILE A 81 10.65 -0.21 -15.01
CA ILE A 81 11.41 -0.73 -16.16
C ILE A 81 12.77 -1.32 -15.70
N PRO A 82 13.36 -2.27 -16.46
CA PRO A 82 14.69 -2.82 -16.19
C PRO A 82 15.80 -1.83 -16.59
N ASP A 83 15.72 -0.60 -16.08
CA ASP A 83 16.69 0.47 -16.23
C ASP A 83 17.31 0.76 -14.85
N GLU A 84 18.63 0.87 -14.78
CA GLU A 84 19.35 0.99 -13.51
C GLU A 84 18.94 2.24 -12.73
N LYS A 85 18.74 3.37 -13.43
CA LYS A 85 18.32 4.62 -12.79
C LYS A 85 16.89 4.51 -12.25
N ALA A 86 15.97 3.93 -13.01
CA ALA A 86 14.61 3.69 -12.56
C ALA A 86 14.55 2.75 -11.35
N GLN A 87 15.32 1.66 -11.38
CA GLN A 87 15.40 0.70 -10.28
C GLN A 87 16.04 1.31 -9.02
N ASN A 88 17.07 2.15 -9.16
CA ASN A 88 17.65 2.87 -8.02
C ASN A 88 16.69 3.91 -7.44
N ALA A 89 15.92 4.60 -8.28
CA ALA A 89 14.84 5.47 -7.80
C ALA A 89 13.76 4.68 -7.05
N LEU A 90 13.38 3.50 -7.56
CA LEU A 90 12.43 2.62 -6.89
C LEU A 90 12.92 2.18 -5.51
N LYS A 91 14.21 1.84 -5.37
CA LYS A 91 14.80 1.55 -4.05
C LYS A 91 14.65 2.72 -3.07
N GLY A 92 14.86 3.95 -3.53
CA GLY A 92 14.63 5.15 -2.72
C GLY A 92 13.19 5.26 -2.22
N VAL A 93 12.21 5.05 -3.11
CA VAL A 93 10.78 5.06 -2.73
C VAL A 93 10.45 3.97 -1.70
N ILE A 94 11.07 2.79 -1.81
CA ILE A 94 10.89 1.70 -0.85
C ILE A 94 11.45 2.08 0.53
N MET A 95 12.65 2.67 0.58
CA MET A 95 13.22 3.17 1.84
C MET A 95 12.29 4.17 2.52
N GLU A 96 11.72 5.11 1.75
CA GLU A 96 10.76 6.09 2.30
C GLU A 96 9.46 5.44 2.81
N LEU A 97 8.96 4.40 2.14
CA LEU A 97 7.80 3.63 2.60
C LEU A 97 8.09 2.88 3.91
N GLU A 98 9.28 2.30 4.04
CA GLU A 98 9.74 1.63 5.26
C GLU A 98 9.86 2.62 6.43
N ASP A 99 10.44 3.80 6.18
CA ASP A 99 10.62 4.87 7.18
C ASP A 99 9.30 5.43 7.71
N CYS A 100 8.20 5.32 6.94
CA CYS A 100 6.87 5.74 7.38
C CYS A 100 6.22 4.81 8.42
N ALA A 101 6.77 3.60 8.64
CA ALA A 101 6.28 2.63 9.62
C ALA A 101 4.76 2.38 9.55
N PHE A 102 4.20 2.27 8.34
CA PHE A 102 2.76 2.08 8.16
C PHE A 102 2.28 0.74 8.72
N PRO A 103 1.31 0.71 9.66
CA PRO A 103 0.86 -0.54 10.29
C PRO A 103 0.10 -1.48 9.34
N LEU A 104 -0.41 -0.96 8.22
CA LEU A 104 -1.13 -1.73 7.21
C LEU A 104 -0.23 -2.24 6.08
N LEU A 105 1.04 -1.79 6.03
CA LEU A 105 1.98 -2.22 5.00
C LEU A 105 2.62 -3.55 5.41
N ALA A 106 1.99 -4.65 5.00
CA ALA A 106 2.41 -6.00 5.37
C ALA A 106 3.63 -6.50 4.58
N GLY A 107 3.97 -5.86 3.46
CA GLY A 107 5.15 -6.19 2.66
C GLY A 107 5.33 -5.27 1.45
N ILE A 108 6.55 -5.22 0.95
CA ILE A 108 6.93 -4.49 -0.27
C ILE A 108 7.82 -5.41 -1.11
N GLU A 109 7.50 -5.55 -2.39
CA GLU A 109 8.27 -6.32 -3.36
C GLU A 109 8.63 -5.41 -4.55
N ALA A 110 9.89 -5.41 -4.97
CA ALA A 110 10.38 -4.62 -6.10
C ALA A 110 10.61 -5.52 -7.32
N HIS A 111 10.15 -5.08 -8.49
CA HIS A 111 10.17 -5.88 -9.71
C HIS A 111 10.62 -5.06 -10.93
N SER A 112 11.26 -5.77 -11.85
CA SER A 112 11.55 -5.30 -13.22
C SER A 112 10.84 -6.14 -14.30
N ASP A 113 10.17 -7.22 -13.90
CA ASP A 113 9.42 -8.13 -14.77
C ASP A 113 7.93 -8.15 -14.39
N PRO A 114 7.01 -7.81 -15.32
CA PRO A 114 5.57 -7.90 -15.10
C PRO A 114 5.07 -9.27 -14.61
N LEU A 115 5.68 -10.39 -15.02
CA LEU A 115 5.23 -11.73 -14.58
C LEU A 115 5.47 -11.96 -13.08
N THR A 116 6.52 -11.37 -12.53
CA THR A 116 6.77 -11.44 -11.09
C THR A 116 5.98 -10.37 -10.34
N ALA A 117 5.86 -9.17 -10.90
CA ALA A 117 5.15 -8.05 -10.28
C ALA A 117 3.64 -8.30 -10.15
N PHE A 118 3.05 -9.02 -11.10
CA PHE A 118 1.60 -9.30 -11.10
C PHE A 118 1.23 -10.63 -10.48
N LYS A 119 2.19 -11.34 -9.89
CA LYS A 119 1.94 -12.64 -9.29
C LYS A 119 0.97 -12.52 -8.12
N ASP A 120 -0.16 -13.21 -8.22
CA ASP A 120 -1.24 -13.26 -7.24
C ASP A 120 -1.85 -11.88 -6.89
N THR A 121 -1.66 -10.86 -7.74
CA THR A 121 -2.16 -9.50 -7.50
C THR A 121 -3.69 -9.45 -7.49
N ASP A 122 -4.26 -8.76 -6.49
CA ASP A 122 -5.70 -8.50 -6.36
C ASP A 122 -6.12 -7.16 -7.00
N TYR A 123 -5.24 -6.16 -6.94
CA TYR A 123 -5.45 -4.84 -7.54
C TYR A 123 -4.22 -4.41 -8.35
N ALA A 124 -4.40 -4.04 -9.62
CA ALA A 124 -3.33 -3.56 -10.48
C ALA A 124 -3.59 -2.13 -10.93
N LEU A 125 -2.72 -1.20 -10.51
CA LEU A 125 -2.75 0.20 -10.92
C LEU A 125 -1.66 0.42 -11.98
N LEU A 126 -2.08 0.45 -13.24
CA LEU A 126 -1.18 0.58 -14.39
C LEU A 126 -0.91 2.07 -14.67
N VAL A 127 0.05 2.63 -13.94
CA VAL A 127 0.42 4.06 -14.00
C VAL A 127 1.51 4.31 -15.04
N GLY A 128 2.50 3.42 -15.13
CA GLY A 128 3.60 3.52 -16.07
C GLY A 128 3.14 3.41 -17.53
N ALA A 129 3.44 4.45 -18.32
CA ALA A 129 3.21 4.52 -19.75
C ALA A 129 4.34 5.31 -20.42
N ARG A 130 4.53 5.13 -21.73
CA ARG A 130 5.50 5.93 -22.49
C ARG A 130 4.96 7.36 -22.63
N PRO A 131 5.66 8.39 -22.10
CA PRO A 131 5.26 9.77 -22.32
C PRO A 131 5.52 10.18 -23.77
N ARG A 132 4.77 11.17 -24.25
CA ARG A 132 5.00 11.74 -25.59
C ARG A 132 6.32 12.50 -25.62
N GLY A 133 7.21 12.10 -26.51
CA GLY A 133 8.50 12.77 -26.73
C GLY A 133 8.44 13.88 -27.79
N PRO A 134 9.47 14.75 -27.86
CA PRO A 134 9.62 15.71 -28.96
C PRO A 134 9.60 15.02 -30.31
N GLY A 135 8.83 15.57 -31.26
CA GLY A 135 8.71 15.02 -32.63
C GLY A 135 7.89 13.72 -32.75
N MET A 136 7.41 13.14 -31.66
CA MET A 136 6.64 11.88 -31.69
C MET A 136 5.21 12.13 -32.22
N GLU A 137 4.84 11.37 -33.26
CA GLU A 137 3.47 11.38 -33.77
C GLU A 137 2.52 10.63 -32.84
N ARG A 138 1.21 10.88 -33.00
CA ARG A 138 0.19 10.18 -32.20
C ARG A 138 0.21 8.67 -32.46
N ALA A 139 0.48 8.25 -33.69
CA ALA A 139 0.56 6.84 -34.06
C ALA A 139 1.74 6.13 -33.35
N ASP A 140 2.91 6.77 -33.30
CA ASP A 140 4.09 6.23 -32.61
C ASP A 140 3.84 6.06 -31.11
N LEU A 141 3.23 7.07 -30.48
CA LEU A 141 2.87 7.02 -29.07
C LEU A 141 1.89 5.86 -28.77
N LEU A 142 0.90 5.68 -29.64
CA LEU A 142 -0.06 4.59 -29.54
C LEU A 142 0.62 3.22 -29.72
N ALA A 143 1.49 3.08 -30.71
CA ALA A 143 2.21 1.84 -30.98
C ALA A 143 3.16 1.46 -29.82
N ALA A 144 3.90 2.43 -29.27
CA ALA A 144 4.80 2.20 -28.14
C ALA A 144 4.03 1.78 -26.87
N ASN A 145 2.92 2.45 -26.56
CA ASN A 145 2.10 2.06 -25.42
C ASN A 145 1.36 0.74 -25.67
N ALA A 146 0.93 0.45 -26.91
CA ALA A 146 0.30 -0.82 -27.23
C ALA A 146 1.20 -2.01 -26.89
N GLN A 147 2.51 -1.92 -27.14
CA GLN A 147 3.47 -2.95 -26.74
C GLN A 147 3.52 -3.14 -25.22
N ILE A 148 3.61 -2.04 -24.46
CA ILE A 148 3.65 -2.07 -22.98
C ILE A 148 2.40 -2.75 -22.42
N PHE A 149 1.22 -2.30 -22.83
CA PHE A 149 -0.04 -2.79 -22.28
C PHE A 149 -0.43 -4.17 -22.80
N THR A 150 0.10 -4.60 -23.96
CA THR A 150 -0.02 -5.99 -24.41
C THR A 150 0.78 -6.92 -23.50
N VAL A 151 2.04 -6.57 -23.19
CA VAL A 151 2.89 -7.38 -22.29
C VAL A 151 2.31 -7.41 -20.88
N GLN A 152 1.91 -6.27 -20.33
CA GLN A 152 1.29 -6.21 -19.00
C GLN A 152 -0.04 -6.98 -18.94
N GLY A 153 -0.90 -6.85 -19.97
CA GLY A 153 -2.14 -7.61 -20.06
C GLY A 153 -1.90 -9.13 -20.08
N LYS A 154 -0.94 -9.61 -20.88
CA LYS A 154 -0.55 -11.02 -20.90
C LYS A 154 -0.02 -11.50 -19.55
N ALA A 155 0.78 -10.69 -18.87
CA ALA A 155 1.30 -11.03 -17.55
C ALA A 155 0.18 -11.12 -16.51
N LEU A 156 -0.73 -10.14 -16.46
CA LEU A 156 -1.94 -10.20 -15.61
C LEU A 156 -2.75 -11.46 -15.88
N ASN A 157 -2.98 -11.78 -17.16
CA ASN A 157 -3.69 -12.98 -17.56
C ASN A 157 -3.04 -14.25 -17.02
N ALA A 158 -1.71 -14.34 -17.08
CA ALA A 158 -0.95 -15.51 -16.68
C ALA A 158 -0.93 -15.70 -15.16
N VAL A 159 -0.68 -14.63 -14.39
CA VAL A 159 -0.23 -14.78 -12.99
C VAL A 159 -1.07 -14.04 -11.95
N ALA A 160 -1.97 -13.14 -12.33
CA ALA A 160 -2.77 -12.39 -11.35
C ALA A 160 -3.91 -13.22 -10.76
N SER A 161 -4.52 -12.69 -9.70
CA SER A 161 -5.78 -13.20 -9.18
C SER A 161 -6.83 -13.26 -10.31
N ARG A 162 -7.61 -14.35 -10.37
CA ARG A 162 -8.65 -14.51 -11.41
C ARG A 162 -9.74 -13.43 -11.33
N ASN A 163 -9.82 -12.70 -10.20
CA ASN A 163 -10.73 -11.58 -10.01
C ASN A 163 -9.99 -10.24 -9.82
N VAL A 164 -8.74 -10.13 -10.27
CA VAL A 164 -7.93 -8.90 -10.20
C VAL A 164 -8.72 -7.70 -10.72
N LYS A 165 -8.65 -6.56 -10.03
CA LYS A 165 -9.22 -5.28 -10.46
C LYS A 165 -8.12 -4.42 -11.07
N VAL A 166 -8.30 -4.01 -12.32
CA VAL A 166 -7.28 -3.30 -13.09
C VAL A 166 -7.75 -1.87 -13.37
N LEU A 167 -6.95 -0.90 -12.94
CA LEU A 167 -7.16 0.52 -13.22
C LEU A 167 -5.98 1.05 -14.03
N VAL A 168 -6.25 1.51 -15.25
CA VAL A 168 -5.26 2.16 -16.10
C VAL A 168 -5.28 3.67 -15.90
N VAL A 169 -4.12 4.20 -15.56
CA VAL A 169 -3.86 5.64 -15.38
C VAL A 169 -2.95 6.18 -16.47
N GLY A 170 -1.99 5.36 -16.94
CA GLY A 170 -1.05 5.75 -17.98
C GLY A 170 -1.74 6.07 -19.31
N ASN A 171 -1.48 7.26 -19.84
CA ASN A 171 -2.14 7.75 -21.05
C ASN A 171 -1.60 7.11 -22.34
N PRO A 172 -2.44 6.92 -23.38
CA PRO A 172 -3.89 7.21 -23.44
C PRO A 172 -4.74 6.14 -22.72
N ALA A 173 -5.33 6.50 -21.58
CA ALA A 173 -5.81 5.54 -20.59
C ALA A 173 -6.89 4.57 -21.12
N ASN A 174 -7.89 5.08 -21.85
CA ASN A 174 -8.97 4.24 -22.39
C ASN A 174 -8.46 3.21 -23.41
N THR A 175 -7.58 3.64 -24.33
CA THR A 175 -7.01 2.73 -25.34
C THR A 175 -6.07 1.72 -24.70
N ASN A 176 -5.25 2.16 -23.75
CA ASN A 176 -4.35 1.28 -23.00
C ASN A 176 -5.12 0.22 -22.19
N ALA A 177 -6.21 0.61 -21.52
CA ALA A 177 -7.10 -0.33 -20.83
C ALA A 177 -7.72 -1.35 -21.80
N TYR A 178 -8.17 -0.90 -22.97
CA TYR A 178 -8.69 -1.78 -24.00
C TYR A 178 -7.65 -2.81 -24.47
N ILE A 179 -6.40 -2.39 -24.69
CA ILE A 179 -5.31 -3.27 -25.13
C ILE A 179 -4.97 -4.29 -24.04
N ALA A 180 -4.84 -3.86 -22.79
CA ALA A 180 -4.59 -4.75 -21.66
C ALA A 180 -5.70 -5.79 -21.51
N MET A 181 -6.96 -5.35 -21.56
CA MET A 181 -8.15 -6.22 -21.52
C MET A 181 -8.16 -7.24 -22.65
N LYS A 182 -7.87 -6.82 -23.90
CA LYS A 182 -7.82 -7.73 -25.06
C LYS A 182 -6.66 -8.71 -25.02
N SER A 183 -5.61 -8.38 -24.28
CA SER A 183 -4.45 -9.24 -24.08
C SER A 183 -4.62 -10.19 -22.89
N ALA A 184 -5.75 -10.11 -22.18
CA ALA A 184 -6.06 -10.90 -20.99
C ALA A 184 -7.41 -11.64 -21.11
N PRO A 185 -7.53 -12.62 -22.02
CA PRO A 185 -8.80 -13.30 -22.33
C PRO A 185 -9.39 -14.12 -21.17
N ASP A 186 -8.58 -14.54 -20.20
CA ASP A 186 -9.00 -15.38 -19.08
C ASP A 186 -9.49 -14.56 -17.87
N LEU A 187 -9.40 -13.23 -17.96
CA LEU A 187 -9.85 -12.32 -16.92
C LEU A 187 -11.17 -11.63 -17.32
N PRO A 188 -12.11 -11.38 -16.39
CA PRO A 188 -13.35 -10.71 -16.72
C PRO A 188 -13.10 -9.31 -17.31
N ALA A 189 -13.58 -9.07 -18.54
CA ALA A 189 -13.41 -7.78 -19.22
C ALA A 189 -13.86 -6.57 -18.38
N LYS A 190 -14.92 -6.72 -17.59
CA LYS A 190 -15.45 -5.69 -16.67
C LYS A 190 -14.47 -5.26 -15.57
N ASN A 191 -13.41 -6.03 -15.31
CA ASN A 191 -12.41 -5.70 -14.31
C ASN A 191 -11.35 -4.72 -14.84
N PHE A 192 -11.32 -4.43 -16.15
CA PHE A 192 -10.41 -3.47 -16.75
C PHE A 192 -11.09 -2.12 -16.90
N THR A 193 -10.54 -1.12 -16.24
CA THR A 193 -11.08 0.25 -16.23
C THR A 193 -10.00 1.26 -16.59
N ALA A 194 -10.41 2.43 -17.10
CA ALA A 194 -9.55 3.57 -17.34
C ALA A 194 -9.96 4.73 -16.44
N MET A 195 -8.98 5.46 -15.92
CA MET A 195 -9.25 6.53 -14.96
C MET A 195 -9.73 7.81 -15.65
N LEU A 196 -11.04 8.07 -15.60
CA LEU A 196 -11.64 9.38 -15.90
C LEU A 196 -11.95 10.19 -14.63
N ARG A 197 -11.55 9.68 -13.46
CA ARG A 197 -11.91 10.26 -12.16
C ARG A 197 -11.23 11.61 -11.90
N LEU A 198 -10.03 11.83 -12.44
CA LEU A 198 -9.37 13.13 -12.33
C LEU A 198 -10.16 14.23 -13.05
N ASP A 199 -10.68 13.92 -14.25
CA ASP A 199 -11.50 14.85 -15.01
C ASP A 199 -12.84 15.13 -14.32
N HIS A 200 -13.47 14.10 -13.74
CA HIS A 200 -14.69 14.27 -12.95
C HIS A 200 -14.52 15.18 -11.72
N ASN A 201 -13.36 15.15 -11.07
CA ASN A 201 -13.11 15.96 -9.89
C ASN A 201 -12.82 17.44 -10.22
N ARG A 202 -12.48 17.77 -11.48
CA ARG A 202 -12.18 19.13 -11.94
C ARG A 202 -13.46 19.87 -12.31
#